data_AF-A0A3P7M8E8-F1
#
_entry.id   AF-A0A3P7M8E8-F1
#
_cell.length_a   1.000
_cell.length_b   1.000
_cell.length_c   1.000
_cell.angle_alpha   90.00
_cell.angle_beta   90.00
_cell.angle_gamma   90.00
#
_symmetry.space_group_name_H-M   'P 1'
#
loop_
_entity.id
_entity.type
_entity.pdbx_description
1 polymer ?
#
loop_
_entity_poly.entity_id
_entity_poly.type
_entity_poly.pdbx_seq_one_letter_code
_entity_poly.pdbx_strand_id
1 'polypeptide(L)' 'MAARPLVTVYNEKYEATETQIKLPYVFRAPIRPDVVSFIHDQMFRNKRQAHAVSTMAGK' A
#
# COMPACT_ATOMS: atom_id res chain seq x y z
N MET A 1 -23.16 8.26 1.32
CA MET A 1 -22.21 8.82 0.34
C MET A 1 -21.56 10.04 1.00
N ALA A 2 -20.30 9.98 1.44
CA ALA A 2 -19.65 11.09 2.12
C ALA A 2 -19.08 12.10 1.10
N ALA A 3 -19.30 13.40 1.29
CA ALA A 3 -18.87 14.46 0.37
C ALA A 3 -17.34 14.61 0.31
N ARG A 4 -16.72 14.48 -0.85
CA ARG A 4 -15.25 14.52 -1.03
C ARG A 4 -14.73 15.97 -0.91
N PRO A 5 -13.82 16.29 0.02
CA PRO A 5 -13.29 17.63 0.16
C PRO A 5 -12.42 18.00 -1.05
N LEU A 6 -12.29 19.31 -1.29
CA LEU A 6 -11.28 19.86 -2.18
C LEU A 6 -9.97 20.01 -1.40
N VAL A 7 -8.86 19.61 -2.04
CA VAL A 7 -7.51 19.69 -1.49
C VAL A 7 -6.71 20.70 -2.30
N THR A 8 -5.96 21.56 -1.62
CA THR A 8 -5.09 22.57 -2.22
C THR A 8 -3.77 21.96 -2.64
N VAL A 9 -3.28 22.32 -3.83
CA VAL A 9 -1.95 21.93 -4.31
C VAL A 9 -0.94 22.96 -3.81
N TYR A 10 0.15 22.51 -3.20
CA TYR A 10 1.24 23.37 -2.73
C TYR A 10 2.40 23.33 -3.71
N ASN A 11 3.10 24.46 -3.85
CA ASN A 11 4.34 24.55 -4.63
C ASN A 11 5.56 24.14 -3.78
N GLU A 12 6.75 24.07 -4.39
CA GLU A 12 8.01 23.71 -3.71
C GLU A 12 8.42 24.68 -2.60
N LYS A 13 7.88 25.91 -2.63
CA LYS A 13 8.11 26.96 -1.62
C LYS A 13 7.06 26.94 -0.50
N TYR A 14 6.22 25.90 -0.45
CA TYR A 14 5.15 25.72 0.53
C TYR A 14 4.04 26.76 0.49
N GLU A 15 3.87 27.44 -0.64
CA GLU A 15 2.76 28.36 -0.88
C GLU A 15 1.59 27.63 -1.53
N ALA A 16 0.37 28.01 -1.15
CA ALA A 16 -0.84 27.44 -1.74
C ALA A 16 -1.00 27.92 -3.18
N THR A 17 -1.14 26.98 -4.12
CA THR A 17 -1.47 27.28 -5.52
C THR A 17 -2.98 27.44 -5.67
N GLU A 18 -3.43 28.17 -6.69
CA GLU A 18 -4.86 28.37 -6.99
C GLU A 18 -5.59 27.08 -7.44
N THR A 19 -4.83 26.05 -7.83
CA THR A 19 -5.38 24.77 -8.28
C THR A 19 -5.89 23.95 -7.10
N GLN A 20 -7.17 23.57 -7.16
CA GLN A 20 -7.81 22.69 -6.17
C GLN A 20 -8.28 21.39 -6.83
N ILE A 21 -7.98 20.26 -6.19
CA ILE A 21 -8.31 18.93 -6.71
C ILE A 21 -9.25 18.23 -5.72
N LYS A 22 -10.28 17.55 -6.23
CA LYS A 22 -11.18 16.75 -5.40
C LYS A 22 -10.42 15.54 -4.83
N LEU A 23 -10.40 15.37 -3.50
CA LEU A 23 -9.73 14.26 -2.81
C LEU A 23 -10.13 12.91 -3.44
N PRO A 24 -9.21 12.09 -4.00
CA PRO A 24 -9.52 10.79 -4.58
C PRO A 24 -10.29 9.86 -3.64
N TYR A 25 -11.15 8.99 -4.22
CA TYR A 25 -12.02 8.11 -3.42
C TYR A 25 -11.22 7.12 -2.54
N VAL A 26 -10.04 6.69 -3.01
CA VAL A 26 -9.16 5.74 -2.29
C VAL A 26 -8.77 6.22 -0.90
N PHE A 27 -8.64 7.54 -0.67
CA PHE A 27 -8.31 8.10 0.64
C PHE A 27 -9.45 8.00 1.67
N ARG A 28 -10.64 7.56 1.24
CA ARG A 28 -11.79 7.29 2.11
C ARG A 28 -12.17 5.81 2.15
N ALA A 29 -11.38 4.96 1.53
CA ALA A 29 -11.60 3.52 1.63
C ALA A 29 -11.53 3.08 3.11
N PRO A 30 -12.35 2.11 3.53
CA PRO A 30 -12.29 1.59 4.89
C PRO A 30 -10.91 0.98 5.16
N ILE A 31 -10.31 1.35 6.27
CA ILE A 31 -8.98 0.86 6.65
C ILE A 31 -9.14 -0.53 7.27
N ARG A 32 -8.61 -1.54 6.59
CA ARG A 32 -8.66 -2.96 6.99
C ARG A 32 -7.25 -3.52 7.20
N PRO A 33 -6.66 -3.37 8.40
CA PRO A 33 -5.29 -3.82 8.67
C PRO A 33 -5.17 -5.35 8.62
N ASP A 34 -6.26 -6.07 8.90
CA ASP A 34 -6.40 -7.53 8.77
C ASP A 34 -6.14 -7.99 7.33
N VAL A 35 -6.80 -7.37 6.36
CA VAL A 35 -6.67 -7.71 4.94
C VAL A 35 -5.28 -7.39 4.41
N VAL A 36 -4.75 -6.21 4.78
CA VAL A 36 -3.41 -5.80 4.37
C VAL A 36 -2.36 -6.78 4.89
N SER A 37 -2.44 -7.14 6.17
CA SER A 37 -1.50 -8.09 6.80
C SER A 37 -1.59 -9.48 6.17
N PHE A 38 -2.81 -9.97 5.92
CA PHE A 38 -3.04 -11.28 5.29
C PHE A 38 -2.46 -11.35 3.87
N ILE A 39 -2.79 -10.38 3.01
CA ILE A 39 -2.30 -10.36 1.63
C ILE A 39 -0.79 -10.17 1.60
N HIS A 40 -0.24 -9.31 2.47
CA HIS A 40 1.20 -9.09 2.55
C HIS A 40 1.96 -10.38 2.90
N ASP A 41 1.49 -11.19 3.85
CA ASP A 41 2.09 -12.50 4.16
C ASP A 41 2.03 -13.44 2.94
N GLN A 42 0.87 -13.57 2.28
CA GLN A 42 0.75 -14.44 1.11
C GLN A 42 1.67 -14.01 -0.05
N MET A 43 1.73 -12.72 -0.34
CA MET A 43 2.63 -12.20 -1.37
C MET A 43 4.11 -12.37 -1.02
N PHE A 44 4.47 -12.18 0.25
CA PHE A 44 5.84 -12.38 0.71
C PHE A 44 6.31 -13.82 0.49
N ARG A 45 5.43 -14.80 0.73
CA ARG A 45 5.75 -16.22 0.56
C ARG A 45 6.08 -16.56 -0.90
N ASN A 46 5.42 -15.92 -1.86
CA ASN A 46 5.60 -16.16 -3.30
C ASN A 46 6.95 -15.71 -3.85
N LYS A 47 7.61 -14.73 -3.20
CA LYS A 47 8.92 -14.22 -3.64
C LYS A 47 10.08 -15.14 -3.24
N ARG A 48 9.86 -16.11 -2.35
CA ARG A 48 10.91 -16.97 -1.80
C ARG A 48 11.30 -18.07 -2.78
N GLN A 49 12.57 -18.49 -2.73
CA GLN A 49 13.05 -19.68 -3.42
C GLN A 49 13.01 -20.89 -2.48
N ALA A 50 12.65 -22.05 -3.03
CA ALA A 50 12.71 -23.31 -2.30
C ALA A 50 14.18 -23.65 -1.98
N HIS A 51 14.42 -24.07 -0.75
CA HIS A 51 15.73 -24.52 -0.28
C HIS A 51 15.52 -25.79 0.55
N ALA A 52 16.44 -26.75 0.40
CA ALA A 52 16.41 -28.01 1.12
C ALA A 52 17.84 -28.54 1.29
N VAL A 53 18.04 -29.42 2.26
CA VAL A 53 19.29 -30.18 2.41
C VAL A 53 19.37 -31.30 1.36
N SER A 54 20.59 -31.77 1.07
CA SER A 54 20.78 -32.92 0.18
C SER A 54 20.11 -34.17 0.75
N THR A 55 19.44 -34.94 -0.11
CA THR A 55 18.81 -36.22 0.26
C THR A 55 19.82 -37.26 0.76
N MET A 56 21.10 -37.09 0.43
CA MET A 56 22.21 -37.97 0.82
C MET A 56 23.06 -37.39 1.96
N ALA A 57 22.62 -36.32 2.62
CA ALA A 57 23.38 -35.72 3.70
C ALA A 57 23.50 -36.71 4.89
N GLY A 58 24.72 -37.19 5.16
CA GLY A 58 25.02 -38.13 6.25
C GLY A 58 24.94 -39.62 5.89
N LYS A 59 24.80 -39.96 4.59
CA LYS A 59 24.93 -41.32 4.06
C LYS A 59 26.22 -41.45 3.27
#